data_AF-A0A968BRD8-F1
#
_entry.id   AF-A0A968BRD8-F1
#
_cell.length_a   1.000
_cell.length_b   1.000
_cell.length_c   1.000
_cell.angle_alpha   90.00
_cell.angle_beta   90.00
_cell.angle_gamma   90.00
#
_symmetry.space_group_name_H-M   'P 1'
#
loop_
_entity.id
_entity.type
_entity.pdbx_description
1 polymer ?
#
loop_
_entity_poly.entity_id
_entity_poly.type
_entity_poly.pdbx_seq_one_letter_code
_entity_poly.pdbx_strand_id
1 'polypeptide(L)'
;GGKIVDGTGNPWFPGDVGIVDDRIAEVGDLSDAAGEYEIDAAGKIVCPGFVDCHSHSDSTILANRAATSSIYQGVTTEIVGSCGYSSAPIADRS
;
A
#
# COMPACT_ATOMS: atom_id res chain seq x y z
N GLY A 1 4.84 18.32 4.08
CA GLY A 1 5.31 18.03 2.71
C GLY A 1 6.44 17.01 2.66
N GLY A 2 6.31 16.04 1.76
CA GLY A 2 7.35 15.09 1.39
C GLY A 2 7.72 15.19 -0.10
N LYS A 3 8.50 14.23 -0.60
CA LYS A 3 8.74 14.06 -2.04
C LYS A 3 7.78 13.02 -2.60
N ILE A 4 6.87 13.43 -3.46
CA ILE A 4 5.85 12.55 -4.04
C ILE A 4 6.41 11.86 -5.28
N VAL A 5 6.36 10.53 -5.29
CA VAL A 5 6.58 9.68 -6.48
C VAL A 5 5.26 8.99 -6.76
N ASP A 6 4.52 9.47 -7.77
CA ASP A 6 3.14 9.06 -8.05
C ASP A 6 3.01 7.68 -8.75
N GLY A 7 4.13 7.08 -9.14
CA GLY A 7 4.16 5.78 -9.81
C GLY A 7 3.96 5.83 -11.33
N THR A 8 3.82 7.01 -11.96
CA THR A 8 3.66 7.12 -13.42
C THR A 8 4.99 7.12 -14.18
N GLY A 9 6.12 7.05 -13.46
CA GLY A 9 7.48 7.07 -14.03
C GLY A 9 8.08 8.47 -14.19
N ASN A 10 7.37 9.52 -13.77
CA ASN A 10 7.91 10.88 -13.74
C ASN A 10 8.90 11.09 -12.58
N PRO A 11 9.78 12.11 -12.64
CA PRO A 11 10.53 12.56 -11.47
C PRO A 11 9.60 12.94 -10.31
N TRP A 12 10.14 12.87 -9.08
CA TRP A 12 9.39 13.29 -7.89
C TRP A 12 9.12 14.80 -7.88
N PHE A 13 8.06 15.21 -7.19
CA PHE A 13 7.74 16.62 -6.90
C PHE A 13 7.43 16.83 -5.41
N PRO A 14 7.65 18.04 -4.85
CA PRO A 14 7.30 18.31 -3.46
C PRO A 14 5.79 18.47 -3.29
N GLY A 15 5.25 17.99 -2.18
CA GLY A 15 3.85 18.23 -1.82
C GLY A 15 3.36 17.36 -0.68
N ASP A 16 2.05 17.41 -0.49
CA ASP A 16 1.27 16.68 0.49
C ASP A 16 0.24 15.77 -0.21
N VAL A 17 -0.23 14.75 0.51
CA VAL A 17 -1.26 13.81 0.05
C VAL A 17 -2.37 13.80 1.09
N GLY A 18 -3.55 14.27 0.69
CA GLY A 18 -4.75 14.28 1.52
C GLY A 18 -5.55 13.00 1.32
N ILE A 19 -5.98 12.38 2.42
CA ILE A 19 -6.78 11.15 2.40
C ILE A 19 -8.11 11.41 3.10
N VAL A 20 -9.21 10.99 2.47
CA VAL A 20 -10.55 10.99 3.05
C VAL A 20 -11.11 9.59 2.85
N ASP A 21 -11.56 8.98 3.94
CA ASP A 21 -12.03 7.59 3.98
C ASP A 21 -11.03 6.61 3.34
N ASP A 22 -11.39 5.99 2.21
CA ASP A 22 -10.58 5.01 1.48
C ASP A 22 -9.90 5.59 0.22
N ARG A 23 -9.91 6.92 0.04
CA ARG A 23 -9.41 7.58 -1.17
C ARG A 23 -8.39 8.68 -0.91
N ILE A 24 -7.48 8.83 -1.87
CA ILE A 24 -6.70 10.05 -2.03
C ILE A 24 -7.67 11.14 -2.52
N ALA A 25 -7.87 12.17 -1.68
CA ALA A 25 -8.75 13.29 -1.98
C ALA A 25 -8.03 14.37 -2.81
N GLU A 26 -6.77 14.64 -2.47
CA GLU A 26 -5.98 15.69 -3.12
C GLU A 26 -4.48 15.39 -3.02
N VAL A 27 -3.72 15.87 -4.00
CA VAL A 27 -2.25 15.75 -4.07
C VAL A 27 -1.70 17.09 -4.53
N GLY A 28 -0.83 17.71 -3.74
CA GLY A 28 -0.31 19.05 -4.06
C GLY A 28 0.04 19.86 -2.83
N ASP A 29 -0.20 21.16 -2.89
CA ASP A 29 -0.05 22.07 -1.74
C ASP A 29 -1.32 22.03 -0.90
N LEU A 30 -1.22 21.49 0.32
CA LEU A 30 -2.33 21.39 1.27
C LEU A 30 -2.14 22.31 2.48
N SER A 31 -1.38 23.41 2.33
CA SER A 31 -1.12 24.35 3.42
C SER A 31 -2.36 25.03 4.00
N ASP A 32 -3.45 25.12 3.23
CA ASP A 32 -4.75 25.66 3.66
C ASP A 32 -5.74 24.58 4.14
N ALA A 33 -5.35 23.30 4.13
CA ALA A 33 -6.15 22.18 4.61
C ALA A 33 -5.65 21.68 5.98
N ALA A 34 -6.55 21.05 6.74
CA ALA A 34 -6.22 20.42 8.02
C ALA A 34 -6.80 19.00 8.07
N GLY A 35 -5.99 18.04 8.49
CA GLY A 35 -6.40 16.66 8.71
C GLY A 35 -6.71 16.38 10.19
N GLU A 36 -7.56 15.40 10.48
CA GLU A 36 -7.67 14.87 11.86
C GLU A 36 -6.33 14.28 12.34
N TYR A 37 -5.58 13.69 11.41
CA TYR A 37 -4.25 13.16 11.62
C TYR A 37 -3.29 13.72 10.57
N GLU A 38 -2.18 14.30 11.02
CA GLU A 38 -1.13 14.84 10.16
C GLU A 38 0.19 14.12 10.42
N ILE A 39 0.84 13.69 9.34
CA ILE A 39 2.10 12.96 9.38
C ILE A 39 3.17 13.81 8.68
N ASP A 40 4.23 14.17 9.41
CA ASP A 40 5.37 14.88 8.83
C ASP A 40 6.23 13.93 7.97
N ALA A 41 6.13 14.08 6.65
CA ALA A 41 6.91 13.34 5.66
C ALA A 41 8.17 14.11 5.19
N ALA A 42 8.63 15.13 5.91
CA ALA A 42 9.80 15.91 5.53
C ALA A 42 11.05 15.02 5.31
N GLY A 43 11.68 15.19 4.15
CA GLY A 43 12.86 14.42 3.75
C GLY A 43 12.57 12.95 3.39
N LYS A 44 11.30 12.53 3.37
CA LYS A 44 10.87 11.17 2.99
C LYS A 44 10.24 11.15 1.59
N ILE A 45 10.08 9.94 1.05
CA ILE A 45 9.28 9.69 -0.14
C ILE A 45 7.86 9.32 0.28
N VAL A 46 6.88 9.86 -0.43
CA VAL A 46 5.48 9.42 -0.40
C VAL A 46 5.18 8.81 -1.76
N CYS A 47 4.76 7.55 -1.79
CA CYS A 47 4.49 6.82 -3.03
C CYS A 47 3.30 5.87 -2.86
N PRO A 48 2.73 5.34 -3.96
CA PRO A 48 1.78 4.25 -3.89
C PRO A 48 2.36 3.07 -3.11
N GLY A 49 1.51 2.39 -2.35
CA GLY A 49 1.88 1.13 -1.71
C GLY A 49 2.34 0.11 -2.75
N PHE A 50 3.32 -0.72 -2.39
CA PHE A 50 3.87 -1.69 -3.33
C PHE A 50 2.88 -2.83 -3.59
N VAL A 51 2.87 -3.29 -4.85
CA VAL A 51 2.13 -4.48 -5.28
C VAL A 51 3.13 -5.61 -5.48
N ASP A 52 3.08 -6.59 -4.60
CA ASP A 52 3.86 -7.82 -4.76
C ASP A 52 3.15 -8.73 -5.77
N CYS A 53 3.74 -8.85 -6.96
CA CYS A 53 3.16 -9.62 -8.05
C CYS A 53 3.40 -11.13 -7.94
N HIS A 54 4.17 -11.59 -6.94
CA HIS A 54 4.53 -12.99 -6.82
C HIS A 54 4.68 -13.41 -5.35
N SER A 55 3.54 -13.73 -4.74
CA SER A 55 3.48 -14.16 -3.35
C SER A 55 3.01 -15.62 -3.23
N HIS A 56 3.39 -16.21 -2.09
CA HIS A 56 2.92 -17.50 -1.60
C HIS A 56 2.22 -17.38 -0.24
N SER A 57 1.70 -16.18 0.06
CA SER A 57 0.99 -15.92 1.33
C SER A 57 -0.38 -16.59 1.41
N ASP A 58 -0.79 -17.38 0.41
CA ASP A 58 -2.06 -18.11 0.31
C ASP A 58 -2.52 -18.73 1.64
N SER A 59 -1.58 -19.36 2.36
CA SER A 59 -1.84 -20.01 3.65
C SER A 59 -1.31 -19.23 4.85
N THR A 60 -0.19 -18.51 4.70
CA THR A 60 0.45 -17.80 5.81
C THR A 60 -0.38 -16.61 6.30
N ILE A 61 -1.14 -15.96 5.41
CA ILE A 61 -2.02 -14.85 5.78
C ILE A 61 -3.14 -15.30 6.74
N LEU A 62 -3.55 -16.57 6.68
CA LEU A 62 -4.54 -17.12 7.60
C LEU A 62 -3.97 -17.32 9.01
N ALA A 63 -2.68 -17.66 9.09
CA ALA A 63 -1.96 -17.83 10.35
C ALA A 63 -1.48 -16.49 10.94
N ASN A 64 -1.09 -15.54 10.09
CA ASN A 64 -0.63 -14.20 10.47
C ASN A 64 -1.38 -13.14 9.64
N ARG A 65 -2.59 -12.81 10.07
CA ARG A 65 -3.44 -11.80 9.40
C ARG A 65 -2.86 -10.38 9.42
N ALA A 66 -1.87 -10.12 10.29
CA ALA A 66 -1.19 -8.84 10.34
C ALA A 66 -0.18 -8.65 9.20
N ALA A 67 0.14 -9.70 8.43
CA ALA A 67 1.02 -9.63 7.24
C ALA A 67 2.33 -8.85 7.49
N THR A 68 2.89 -8.96 8.70
CA THR A 68 3.95 -8.07 9.19
C THR A 68 5.20 -8.08 8.32
N SER A 69 5.55 -9.23 7.73
CA SER A 69 6.66 -9.34 6.78
C SER A 69 6.49 -8.39 5.60
N SER A 70 5.29 -8.35 5.01
CA SER A 70 4.98 -7.61 3.79
C SER A 70 4.77 -6.13 4.08
N ILE A 71 4.00 -5.82 5.13
CA ILE A 71 3.70 -4.42 5.52
C ILE A 71 4.99 -3.67 5.87
N TYR A 72 5.94 -4.31 6.56
CA TYR A 72 7.22 -3.66 6.91
C TYR A 72 8.10 -3.35 5.70
N GLN A 73 7.83 -3.98 4.55
CA GLN A 73 8.49 -3.68 3.29
C GLN A 73 7.72 -2.65 2.43
N GLY A 74 6.56 -2.18 2.89
CA GLY A 74 5.70 -1.24 2.16
C GLY A 74 4.73 -1.91 1.19
N VAL A 75 4.56 -3.23 1.25
CA VAL A 75 3.57 -3.95 0.44
C VAL A 75 2.16 -3.68 0.97
N THR A 76 1.26 -3.33 0.06
CA THR A 76 -0.16 -3.08 0.36
C THR A 76 -1.10 -4.01 -0.38
N THR A 77 -0.60 -4.73 -1.40
CA THR A 77 -1.38 -5.70 -2.17
C THR A 77 -0.45 -6.84 -2.59
N GLU A 78 -0.93 -8.07 -2.50
CA GLU A 78 -0.22 -9.26 -2.97
C GLU A 78 -1.07 -10.02 -3.98
N ILE A 79 -0.42 -10.53 -5.03
CA ILE A 79 -0.97 -11.51 -5.95
C ILE A 79 -0.50 -12.90 -5.50
N VAL A 80 -1.43 -13.70 -4.98
CA VAL A 80 -1.21 -15.08 -4.49
C VAL A 80 -1.64 -16.11 -5.54
N GLY A 81 -1.47 -17.40 -5.28
CA GLY A 81 -1.77 -18.46 -6.26
C GLY A 81 -0.60 -18.72 -7.22
N SER A 82 0.61 -18.34 -6.83
CA SER A 82 1.81 -18.39 -7.66
C SER A 82 2.32 -19.81 -7.89
N CYS A 83 3.06 -20.01 -8.99
CA CYS A 83 3.72 -21.28 -9.34
C CYS A 83 2.79 -22.51 -9.41
N GLY A 84 1.50 -22.33 -9.71
CA GLY A 84 0.54 -23.42 -9.78
C GLY A 84 0.09 -23.95 -8.40
N TYR A 85 0.45 -23.24 -7.33
CA TYR A 85 0.00 -23.52 -5.98
C TYR A 85 -1.02 -22.48 -5.55
N SER A 86 -2.18 -22.91 -5.07
CA SER A 86 -3.12 -22.04 -4.36
C SER A 86 -3.79 -22.79 -3.23
N SER A 87 -4.14 -22.06 -2.17
CA SER A 87 -5.04 -22.59 -1.13
C SER A 87 -6.48 -22.70 -1.61
N ALA A 88 -6.85 -22.01 -2.70
CA ALA A 88 -8.18 -22.06 -3.30
C ALA A 88 -8.24 -22.94 -4.57
N PRO A 89 -9.41 -23.50 -4.92
CA PRO A 89 -10.66 -23.43 -4.18
C PRO A 89 -10.63 -24.31 -2.93
N ILE A 90 -11.02 -23.75 -1.78
CA ILE A 90 -11.34 -24.53 -0.59
C ILE A 90 -12.80 -24.95 -0.75
N ALA A 91 -13.04 -26.17 -1.23
CA ALA A 91 -14.38 -26.74 -1.20
C ALA A 91 -14.69 -27.17 0.23
N ASP A 92 -15.86 -26.78 0.75
CA ASP A 92 -16.43 -27.43 1.93
C ASP A 92 -16.62 -28.90 1.57
N ARG A 93 -15.97 -29.80 2.33
CA ARG A 93 -16.18 -31.24 2.12
C ARG A 93 -17.63 -31.55 2.52
N SER A 94 -18.39 -32.09 1.57
CA SER A 94 -19.69 -32.75 1.76
C SER A 94 -19.68 -33.74 2.92
#